data_AF-A0A7J4KDN5-F1
#
_entry.id   AF-A0A7J4KDN5-F1
#
_cell.length_a   1.000
_cell.length_b   1.000
_cell.length_c   1.000
_cell.angle_alpha   90.00
_cell.angle_beta   90.00
_cell.angle_gamma   90.00
#
_symmetry.space_group_name_H-M   'P 1'
#
loop_
_entity.id
_entity.type
_entity.pdbx_description
1 polymer ?
#
loop_
_entity_poly.entity_id
_entity_poly.type
_entity_poly.pdbx_seq_one_letter_code
_entity_poly.pdbx_strand_id
1 'polypeptide(L)' 'MMKNSVKPSVIGTRSGYVIRFTCPECHNENAIMYNMPKSYYKDSRDGTCARCRKHFMVLTPGQH' A
#
# COMPACT_ATOMS: atom_id res chain seq x y z
N MET A 1 22.40 -5.32 16.38
CA MET A 1 20.93 -5.19 16.34
C MET A 1 20.52 -4.85 14.92
N MET A 2 19.96 -5.80 14.18
CA MET A 2 19.32 -5.52 12.89
C MET A 2 18.12 -4.62 13.17
N LYS A 3 18.20 -3.35 12.77
CA LYS A 3 17.00 -2.50 12.69
C LYS A 3 16.15 -3.11 11.58
N ASN A 4 15.32 -4.08 11.92
CA ASN A 4 14.17 -4.44 11.10
C ASN A 4 13.37 -3.15 10.98
N SER A 5 13.61 -2.39 9.91
CA SER A 5 12.79 -1.23 9.57
C SER A 5 11.46 -1.82 9.13
N VAL A 6 10.63 -2.17 10.12
CA VAL A 6 9.26 -2.59 9.91
C VAL A 6 8.59 -1.42 9.23
N LYS A 7 8.41 -1.54 7.91
CA LYS A 7 7.73 -0.50 7.13
C LYS A 7 6.35 -0.30 7.77
N PRO A 8 5.94 0.93 8.09
CA PRO A 8 4.62 1.17 8.64
C PRO A 8 3.55 0.61 7.70
N SER A 9 2.60 -0.13 8.25
CA SER A 9 1.47 -0.68 7.49
C SER A 9 0.31 0.31 7.44
N VAL A 10 -0.36 0.35 6.30
CA VAL A 10 -1.52 1.22 6.06
C VAL A 10 -2.62 0.40 5.40
N ILE A 11 -3.87 0.65 5.76
CA ILE A 11 -5.00 -0.02 5.11
C ILE A 11 -5.31 0.72 3.83
N GLY A 12 -5.28 0.00 2.71
CA GLY A 12 -5.74 0.49 1.43
C GLY A 12 -7.21 0.18 1.18
N THR A 13 -7.79 0.81 0.18
CA THR A 13 -9.12 0.51 -0.34
C THR A 13 -8.98 0.00 -1.76
N ARG A 14 -9.53 -1.19 -2.03
CA ARG A 14 -9.49 -1.80 -3.36
C ARG A 14 -10.66 -1.31 -4.23
N SER A 15 -10.36 -0.92 -5.46
CA SER A 15 -11.36 -0.62 -6.49
C SER A 15 -10.86 -1.16 -7.83
N GLY A 16 -11.32 -2.36 -8.21
CA GLY A 16 -10.85 -3.07 -9.40
C GLY A 16 -9.33 -3.35 -9.33
N TYR A 17 -8.60 -2.91 -10.36
CA TYR A 17 -7.14 -3.04 -10.44
C TYR A 17 -6.37 -1.92 -9.73
N VAL A 18 -7.01 -1.14 -8.86
CA VAL A 18 -6.37 -0.05 -8.13
C VAL A 18 -6.54 -0.23 -6.62
N ILE A 19 -5.47 -0.06 -5.85
CA ILE A 19 -5.53 0.16 -4.41
C ILE A 19 -5.31 1.64 -4.16
N ARG A 20 -6.17 2.29 -3.39
CA ARG A 20 -5.94 3.63 -2.88
C ARG A 20 -5.52 3.56 -1.41
N PHE A 21 -4.62 4.41 -0.97
CA PHE A 21 -4.27 4.53 0.45
C PHE A 21 -3.92 5.97 0.80
N THR A 22 -4.25 6.37 2.02
CA THR A 22 -3.88 7.68 2.53
C THR A 22 -2.55 7.57 3.28
N CYS A 23 -1.59 8.43 2.93
CA CYS A 23 -0.32 8.46 3.63
C CYS A 23 -0.52 9.03 5.05
N PRO A 24 -0.15 8.32 6.13
CA PRO A 24 -0.37 8.78 7.50
C PRO A 24 0.53 9.96 7.90
N GLU A 25 1.50 10.32 7.05
CA GLU A 25 2.55 11.30 7.36
C GLU A 25 2.27 12.66 6.73
N CYS A 26 1.75 12.66 5.49
CA CYS A 26 1.45 13.89 4.76
C CYS A 26 -0.03 13.99 4.36
N HIS A 27 -0.84 13.02 4.77
CA HIS A 27 -2.28 12.92 4.50
C HIS A 27 -2.65 12.95 3.00
N ASN A 28 -1.68 12.71 2.12
CA ASN A 28 -1.91 12.64 0.68
C ASN A 28 -2.52 11.30 0.29
N GLU A 29 -3.56 11.31 -0.54
CA GLU A 29 -4.07 10.10 -1.18
C GLU A 29 -3.04 9.59 -2.21
N ASN A 30 -2.86 8.27 -2.27
CA ASN A 30 -1.99 7.61 -3.23
C ASN A 30 -2.74 6.43 -3.84
N ALA A 31 -2.39 6.08 -5.08
CA ALA A 31 -2.97 4.95 -5.78
C ALA A 31 -1.87 4.02 -6.29
N ILE A 32 -2.10 2.72 -6.18
CA ILE A 32 -1.24 1.65 -6.68
C ILE A 32 -2.05 0.87 -7.70
N MET A 33 -1.55 0.79 -8.93
CA MET A 33 -2.18 -0.01 -9.99
C MET A 33 -1.63 -1.44 -9.98
N TYR A 34 -2.51 -2.41 -10.19
CA TYR A 34 -2.18 -3.81 -10.39
C TYR A 34 -1.98 -4.07 -11.89
N ASN A 35 -0.73 -4.07 -12.34
CA ASN A 35 -0.40 -4.35 -13.76
C ASN A 35 -0.38 -5.85 -14.11
N MET A 36 -0.55 -6.74 -13.12
CA MET A 36 -0.53 -8.19 -13.34
C MET A 36 -1.69 -8.87 -12.60
N PRO A 37 -2.40 -9.83 -13.23
CA PRO A 37 -3.50 -10.56 -12.59
C PRO A 37 -3.09 -11.27 -11.30
N LYS A 38 -1.89 -11.85 -11.24
CA LYS A 38 -1.35 -12.48 -10.00
C LYS A 38 -1.18 -11.49 -8.84
N SER A 39 -1.03 -10.21 -9.12
CA SER A 39 -0.90 -9.19 -8.07
C SER A 39 -2.24 -8.82 -7.44
N TYR A 40 -3.35 -9.12 -8.11
CA TYR A 40 -4.70 -8.87 -7.63
C TYR A 40 -5.02 -9.65 -6.34
N TYR A 41 -4.41 -10.82 -6.17
CA TYR A 41 -4.61 -11.73 -5.04
C TYR A 41 -3.60 -11.55 -3.90
N LYS A 42 -2.80 -10.47 -3.88
CA LYS A 42 -1.88 -10.24 -2.75
C LYS A 42 -2.58 -9.46 -1.63
N ASP A 43 -2.47 -9.96 -0.39
CA ASP A 43 -3.02 -9.32 0.81
C ASP A 43 -2.30 -8.02 1.18
N SER A 44 -1.03 -7.90 0.80
CA SER A 44 -0.22 -6.72 1.08
C SER A 44 0.71 -6.37 -0.08
N ARG A 45 1.09 -5.10 -0.16
CA ARG A 45 2.00 -4.57 -1.18
C ARG A 45 2.83 -3.41 -0.65
N ASP A 46 4.04 -3.30 -1.16
CA ASP A 46 4.83 -2.09 -0.95
C ASP A 46 4.22 -0.91 -1.71
N GLY A 47 3.98 0.18 -1.00
CA GLY A 47 3.52 1.46 -1.53
C GLY A 47 4.48 2.58 -1.17
N THR A 48 4.65 3.51 -2.09
CA THR A 48 5.43 4.73 -1.86
C THR A 48 4.50 5.93 -1.97
N CYS A 49 4.56 6.83 -1.00
CA CYS A 49 3.82 8.08 -1.12
C CYS A 49 4.45 8.96 -2.21
N ALA A 50 3.64 9.44 -3.16
CA ALA A 50 4.11 10.32 -4.23
C ALA A 50 4.62 11.67 -3.70
N ARG A 51 4.08 12.15 -2.57
CA ARG A 51 4.39 13.45 -1.98
C ARG A 51 5.61 13.41 -1.05
N CYS A 52 5.57 12.58 -0.01
CA CYS A 52 6.66 12.54 0.98
C CYS A 52 7.69 11.42 0.75
N ARG A 53 7.50 10.59 -0.29
CA ARG A 53 8.41 9.51 -0.70
C ARG A 53 8.67 8.44 0.37
N LYS A 54 7.92 8.44 1.49
CA LYS A 54 7.96 7.39 2.50
C LYS A 54 7.38 6.08 1.97
N HIS A 55 7.93 4.97 2.44
CA HIS A 55 7.52 3.62 2.10
C HIS A 55 6.57 3.04 3.15
N PHE A 56 5.54 2.36 2.68
CA PHE A 56 4.50 1.76 3.49
C PHE A 56 4.18 0.36 3.00
N MET A 57 3.72 -0.50 3.89
CA MET A 57 3.09 -1.77 3.53
C MET A 57 1.57 -1.57 3.44
N VAL A 58 1.04 -1.49 2.23
CA VAL A 58 -0.38 -1.29 1.97
C VAL A 58 -1.11 -2.64 2.05
N LEU A 59 -2.00 -2.77 3.02
CA LEU A 59 -2.84 -3.94 3.24
C LEU A 59 -4.13 -3.81 2.41
N THR A 60 -4.55 -4.88 1.76
CA THR A 60 -5.75 -4.90 0.91
C THR A 60 -6.88 -5.63 1.64
N PRO A 61 -7.91 -4.94 2.15
CA PRO A 61 -9.03 -5.57 2.85
C PRO A 61 -9.90 -6.37 1.88
N GLY A 62 -10.44 -7.51 2.33
CA GLY A 62 -11.43 -8.31 1.58
C GLY A 62 -10.90 -9.59 0.90
N GLN A 63 -9.86 -10.23 1.44
CA GLN A 63 -9.54 -11.63 1.16
C GLN A 63 -9.91 -12.50 2.37
N HIS A 64 -11.20 -12.72 2.57
CA HIS A 64 -11.73 -13.76 3.45
C HIS A 64 -12.82 -14.50 2.70
#